data_AF-I4YGD5-F1
#
_entry.id   AF-I4YGD5-F1
#
_cell.length_a   1.000
_cell.length_b   1.000
_cell.length_c   1.000
_cell.angle_alpha   90.00
_cell.angle_beta   90.00
_cell.angle_gamma   90.00
#
_symmetry.space_group_name_H-M   'P 1'
#
loop_
_entity.id
_entity.type
_entity.pdbx_description
1 polymer ?
#
loop_
_entity_poly.entity_id
_entity_poly.type
_entity_poly.pdbx_seq_one_letter_code
_entity_poly.pdbx_strand_id
1 'polypeptide(L)'
;MENKEKERQIKIREGVVKRLTKELEMYKQEVVDGEETMNKISLDDENGQWKKNNQSKLIEESKKLVIDTEQRLTKAIDELEKIKC
;
A
#
# COMPACT_ATOMS: atom_id res chain seq x y z
N MET A 1 21.51 -19.61 23.77
CA MET A 1 21.42 -18.16 23.50
C MET A 1 20.98 -17.88 22.07
N GLU A 2 21.54 -18.58 21.09
CA GLU A 2 21.21 -18.48 19.65
C GLU A 2 19.71 -18.58 19.32
N ASN A 3 18.98 -19.47 19.99
CA ASN A 3 17.54 -19.66 19.74
C ASN A 3 16.67 -18.45 20.15
N LYS A 4 17.05 -17.72 21.22
CA LYS A 4 16.32 -16.52 21.66
C LYS A 4 16.51 -15.34 20.71
N GLU A 5 17.70 -15.21 20.11
CA GLU A 5 17.93 -14.17 19.11
C GLU A 5 17.17 -14.50 17.81
N LYS A 6 17.13 -15.77 17.39
CA LYS A 6 16.31 -16.22 16.24
C LYS A 6 14.83 -15.89 16.45
N GLU A 7 14.27 -16.24 17.62
CA GLU A 7 12.88 -15.92 17.98
C GLU A 7 12.60 -14.41 17.97
N ARG A 8 13.53 -13.60 18.48
CA ARG A 8 13.42 -12.14 18.47
C ARG A 8 13.39 -11.59 17.04
N GLN A 9 14.28 -12.06 16.17
CA GLN A 9 14.33 -11.64 14.77
C GLN A 9 13.06 -12.02 14.00
N ILE A 10 12.50 -13.21 14.25
CA ILE A 10 11.20 -13.63 13.69
C ILE A 10 10.11 -12.65 14.08
N LYS A 11 9.96 -12.33 15.38
CA LYS A 11 8.94 -11.39 15.85
C LYS A 11 9.07 -9.99 15.23
N ILE A 12 10.30 -9.51 15.06
CA ILE A 12 10.56 -8.20 14.42
C ILE A 12 10.09 -8.24 12.97
N ARG A 13 10.48 -9.27 12.21
CA ARG A 13 10.11 -9.42 10.80
C ARG A 13 8.62 -9.66 10.59
N GLU A 14 7.97 -10.42 11.45
CA GLU A 14 6.50 -10.54 11.47
C GLU A 14 5.82 -9.18 11.67
N GLY A 15 6.37 -8.35 12.56
CA GLY A 15 5.91 -6.97 12.74
C GLY A 15 6.07 -6.11 11.49
N VAL A 16 7.16 -6.28 10.73
CA VAL A 16 7.37 -5.59 9.45
C VAL A 16 6.32 -6.00 8.42
N VAL A 17 6.14 -7.30 8.21
CA VAL A 17 5.11 -7.84 7.30
C VAL A 17 3.74 -7.30 7.66
N LYS A 18 3.34 -7.38 8.94
CA LYS A 18 2.04 -6.90 9.41
C LYS A 18 1.79 -5.41 9.14
N ARG A 19 2.83 -4.57 9.28
CA ARG A 19 2.70 -3.12 8.99
C ARG A 19 2.58 -2.87 7.48
N LEU A 20 3.41 -3.55 6.68
CA LEU A 20 3.35 -3.43 5.21
C LEU A 20 2.02 -3.93 4.64
N THR A 21 1.42 -4.98 5.20
CA THR A 21 0.08 -5.44 4.82
C THR A 21 -0.97 -4.36 5.06
N LYS A 22 -0.96 -3.72 6.24
CA LYS A 22 -1.91 -2.64 6.55
C LYS A 22 -1.69 -1.39 5.68
N GLU A 23 -0.44 -1.04 5.42
CA GLU A 23 -0.06 0.05 4.52
C GLU A 23 -0.57 -0.22 3.10
N LEU A 24 -0.42 -1.46 2.62
CA LEU A 24 -0.93 -1.88 1.31
C LEU A 24 -2.46 -1.81 1.23
N GLU A 25 -3.15 -2.31 2.26
CA GLU A 25 -4.62 -2.24 2.35
C GLU A 25 -5.11 -0.78 2.30
N MET A 26 -4.44 0.11 3.02
CA MET A 26 -4.74 1.54 3.02
C MET A 26 -4.59 2.16 1.64
N TYR A 27 -3.46 1.96 0.94
CA TYR A 27 -3.27 2.52 -0.40
C TYR A 27 -4.23 1.92 -1.43
N LYS A 28 -4.59 0.64 -1.29
CA LYS A 28 -5.64 0.03 -2.13
C LYS A 28 -6.99 0.70 -1.90
N GLN A 29 -7.33 1.01 -0.65
CA GLN A 29 -8.56 1.73 -0.32
C GLN A 29 -8.55 3.16 -0.87
N GLU A 30 -7.42 3.87 -0.79
CA GLU A 30 -7.30 5.22 -1.37
C GLU A 30 -7.55 5.24 -2.88
N VAL A 31 -7.10 4.20 -3.60
CA VAL A 31 -7.40 4.05 -5.03
C VAL A 31 -8.90 3.89 -5.25
N VAL A 32 -9.57 3.03 -4.48
CA VAL A 32 -11.03 2.81 -4.57
C VAL A 32 -11.79 4.09 -4.27
N ASP A 33 -11.51 4.74 -3.13
CA ASP A 33 -12.16 5.99 -2.72
C ASP A 33 -11.93 7.10 -3.75
N GLY A 34 -10.72 7.11 -4.35
CA GLY A 34 -10.36 8.03 -5.41
C GLY A 34 -11.16 7.81 -6.69
N GLU A 35 -11.35 6.55 -7.10
CA GLU A 35 -12.18 6.17 -8.25
C GLU A 35 -13.67 6.45 -8.00
N GLU A 36 -14.17 6.23 -6.79
CA GLU A 36 -15.53 6.62 -6.41
C GLU A 36 -15.73 8.14 -6.46
N THR A 37 -14.74 8.91 -6.00
CA THR A 37 -14.76 10.37 -6.06
C THR A 37 -14.75 10.84 -7.51
N MET A 38 -13.90 10.24 -8.36
CA MET A 38 -13.83 10.52 -9.80
C MET A 38 -15.19 10.36 -10.49
N ASN A 39 -15.93 9.30 -10.15
CA ASN A 39 -17.25 9.02 -10.73
C ASN A 39 -18.32 10.04 -10.34
N LYS A 40 -18.12 10.78 -9.25
CA LYS A 40 -19.04 11.82 -8.76
C LYS A 40 -18.75 13.20 -9.34
N ILE A 41 -17.61 13.40 -10.03
CA ILE A 41 -17.25 14.69 -10.64
C ILE A 41 -18.02 14.87 -11.95
N SER A 42 -18.93 15.85 -12.00
CA SER A 42 -19.60 16.24 -13.24
C SER A 42 -18.68 17.14 -14.08
N LEU A 43 -18.74 16.99 -15.42
CA LEU A 43 -18.04 17.89 -16.34
C LEU A 43 -18.75 19.25 -16.48
N ASP A 44 -20.04 19.30 -16.16
CA ASP A 44 -20.85 20.51 -16.22
C ASP A 44 -20.68 21.40 -14.98
N ASP A 45 -20.05 20.87 -13.91
CA ASP A 45 -19.71 21.64 -12.73
C ASP A 45 -18.63 22.67 -13.04
N GLU A 46 -18.62 23.76 -12.27
CA GLU A 46 -17.52 24.71 -12.31
C GLU A 46 -16.19 23.98 -12.05
N ASN A 47 -15.25 24.13 -12.99
CA ASN A 47 -13.95 23.47 -13.00
C ASN A 47 -14.00 21.93 -13.07
N GLY A 48 -15.10 21.33 -13.52
CA GLY A 48 -15.29 19.86 -13.59
C GLY A 48 -14.12 19.12 -14.26
N GLN A 49 -13.68 19.60 -15.43
CA GLN A 49 -12.53 19.02 -16.14
C GLN A 49 -11.22 19.10 -15.33
N TRP A 50 -10.98 20.24 -14.67
CA TRP A 50 -9.78 20.42 -13.85
C TRP A 50 -9.81 19.50 -12.63
N LYS A 51 -10.95 19.40 -11.94
CA LYS A 51 -11.16 18.49 -10.81
C LYS A 51 -10.91 17.05 -11.22
N LYS A 52 -11.46 16.64 -12.37
CA LYS A 52 -11.29 15.29 -12.93
C LYS A 52 -9.83 14.97 -13.23
N ASN A 53 -9.12 15.89 -13.89
CA ASN A 53 -7.69 15.74 -14.17
C ASN A 53 -6.85 15.66 -12.90
N ASN A 54 -7.16 16.46 -11.88
CA ASN A 54 -6.44 16.44 -10.61
C ASN A 54 -6.68 15.13 -9.85
N GLN A 55 -7.93 14.67 -9.80
CA GLN A 55 -8.27 13.39 -9.20
C GLN A 55 -7.58 12.22 -9.88
N SER A 56 -7.42 12.26 -11.22
CA SER A 56 -6.73 11.22 -11.98
C SER A 56 -5.26 11.09 -11.55
N LYS A 57 -4.58 12.23 -11.40
CA LYS A 57 -3.19 12.26 -10.94
C LYS A 57 -3.05 11.68 -9.54
N LEU A 58 -3.97 12.01 -8.63
CA LEU A 58 -3.96 11.46 -7.28
C LEU A 58 -4.12 9.94 -7.28
N ILE A 59 -5.07 9.41 -8.06
CA ILE A 59 -5.27 7.96 -8.23
C ILE A 59 -4.01 7.29 -8.79
N GLU A 60 -3.35 7.91 -9.78
CA GLU A 60 -2.11 7.38 -10.35
C GLU A 60 -0.97 7.32 -9.32
N GLU A 61 -0.81 8.34 -8.48
CA GLU A 61 0.18 8.33 -7.40
C GLU A 61 -0.15 7.24 -6.36
N SER A 62 -1.41 7.11 -5.93
CA SER A 62 -1.80 6.03 -5.01
C SER A 62 -1.56 4.64 -5.63
N LYS A 63 -1.80 4.46 -6.94
CA LYS A 63 -1.50 3.20 -7.65
C LYS A 63 0.01 2.88 -7.65
N LYS A 64 0.87 3.88 -7.78
CA LYS A 64 2.33 3.68 -7.65
C LYS A 64 2.72 3.22 -6.25
N LEU A 65 2.09 3.77 -5.21
CA LEU A 65 2.32 3.37 -3.82
C LEU A 65 1.88 1.94 -3.54
N VAL A 66 0.76 1.50 -4.13
CA VAL A 66 0.33 0.08 -4.07
C VAL A 66 1.43 -0.83 -4.61
N ILE A 67 1.96 -0.55 -5.81
CA ILE A 67 2.99 -1.37 -6.45
C ILE A 67 4.29 -1.40 -5.61
N ASP A 68 4.77 -0.25 -5.14
CA ASP A 68 5.95 -0.18 -4.28
C ASP A 68 5.77 -1.00 -2.99
N THR A 69 4.61 -0.84 -2.34
CA THR A 69 4.31 -1.52 -1.09
C THR A 69 4.18 -3.03 -1.29
N GLU A 70 3.62 -3.49 -2.42
CA GLU A 70 3.56 -4.92 -2.78
C GLU A 70 4.96 -5.52 -2.96
N GLN A 71 5.88 -4.79 -3.61
CA GLN A 71 7.27 -5.22 -3.77
C GLN A 71 7.99 -5.31 -2.42
N ARG A 72 7.82 -4.30 -1.56
CA ARG A 72 8.39 -4.28 -0.20
C ARG A 72 7.81 -5.38 0.67
N LEU A 73 6.51 -5.64 0.59
CA LEU A 73 5.83 -6.71 1.32
C LEU A 73 6.34 -8.09 0.88
N THR A 74 6.44 -8.33 -0.42
CA THR A 74 6.98 -9.58 -0.98
C THR A 74 8.38 -9.85 -0.46
N LYS A 75 9.26 -8.85 -0.53
CA LYS A 75 10.62 -8.97 0.00
C LYS A 75 10.65 -9.23 1.51
N ALA A 76 9.77 -8.58 2.29
CA ALA A 76 9.68 -8.81 3.73
C ALA A 76 9.20 -10.23 4.08
N ILE A 77 8.31 -10.80 3.28
CA ILE A 77 7.86 -12.20 3.40
C ILE A 77 9.02 -13.14 3.11
N ASP A 78 9.73 -12.97 1.99
CA ASP A 78 10.91 -13.78 1.63
C ASP A 78 11.97 -13.75 2.74
N GLU A 79 12.22 -12.56 3.31
CA GLU A 79 13.15 -12.38 4.42
C GLU A 79 12.67 -13.10 5.69
N LEU A 80 11.37 -13.06 6.01
CA LEU A 80 10.83 -13.78 7.15
C LEU A 80 10.96 -15.29 6.97
N GLU A 81 10.63 -15.81 5.78
CA GLU A 81 10.73 -17.23 5.44
C GLU A 81 12.15 -17.76 5.55
N LYS A 82 13.15 -17.00 5.05
CA LYS A 82 14.58 -17.36 5.17
C LYS A 82 15.05 -17.55 6.61
N ILE A 83 14.44 -16.85 7.58
CA ILE A 83 14.76 -17.05 9.01
C ILE A 83 13.96 -18.20 9.60
N LYS A 84 12.73 -18.47 9.12
CA LYS A 84 11.91 -19.55 9.66
C LYS A 84 12.44 -20.94 9.29
N CYS A 85 13.03 -21.07 8.10
CA CYS A 85 13.79 -22.26 7.70
C CYS A 85 15.06 -22.45 8.57
#